data_AF-A0A4Q9KT79-F1
#
_entry.id   AF-A0A4Q9KT79-F1
#
_cell.length_a   1.000
_cell.length_b   1.000
_cell.length_c   1.000
_cell.angle_alpha   90.00
_cell.angle_beta   90.00
_cell.angle_gamma   90.00
#
_symmetry.space_group_name_H-M   'P 1'
#
loop_
_entity.id
_entity.type
_entity.pdbx_description
1 polymer ?
#
loop_
_entity_poly.entity_id
_entity_poly.type
_entity_poly.pdbx_seq_one_letter_code
_entity_poly.pdbx_strand_id
1 'polypeptide(L)'
;MNSPIKMHKRNNIIRDGKSQVVKDFPKGYATSQQTKTEKIQNELPKPEVNAPSLPSEVEKDQKIFFSFDTSSYPPPLSTTDFFVTETKNTDPNLLRSSFYVIPAEPSIFQSINLPLTTVLQPFNSKALINEIENIKSVRCMECLAYV
;
A
#
# COMPACT_ATOMS: atom_id res chain seq x y z
N MET A 1 31.01 23.27 36.11
CA MET A 1 31.62 23.99 34.97
C MET A 1 30.73 23.77 33.77
N ASN A 2 29.80 24.69 33.52
CA ASN A 2 28.89 24.69 32.38
C ASN A 2 29.08 26.01 31.63
N SER A 3 29.45 25.94 30.35
CA SER A 3 29.43 27.10 29.44
C SER A 3 28.66 26.72 28.16
N PRO A 4 27.65 27.50 27.75
CA PRO A 4 26.78 27.20 26.63
C PRO A 4 27.36 27.69 25.30
N ILE A 5 27.18 26.91 24.23
CA ILE A 5 27.55 27.30 22.86
C ILE A 5 26.38 28.08 22.22
N LYS A 6 26.71 29.28 21.75
CA LYS A 6 25.81 30.27 21.15
C LYS A 6 25.36 29.87 19.74
N MET A 7 24.07 30.02 19.46
CA MET A 7 23.52 30.06 18.10
C MET A 7 23.87 31.38 17.41
N HIS A 8 24.31 31.33 16.14
CA HIS A 8 24.38 32.48 15.26
C HIS A 8 23.58 32.25 13.96
N LYS A 9 22.93 33.34 13.53
CA LYS A 9 21.89 33.46 12.51
C LYS A 9 22.40 33.29 11.07
N ARG A 10 21.45 32.93 10.21
CA ARG A 10 21.45 32.85 8.73
C ARG A 10 22.15 34.02 8.03
N ASN A 11 22.68 33.75 6.82
CA ASN A 11 22.66 34.70 5.71
C ASN A 11 22.47 33.97 4.37
N ASN A 12 21.37 34.29 3.69
CA ASN A 12 21.13 34.01 2.28
C ASN A 12 22.05 34.90 1.44
N ILE A 13 22.72 34.33 0.44
CA ILE A 13 23.33 35.10 -0.64
C ILE A 13 22.73 34.60 -1.95
N ILE A 14 21.76 35.35 -2.45
CA ILE A 14 21.39 35.39 -3.87
C ILE A 14 22.54 36.14 -4.57
N ARG A 15 23.12 35.56 -5.62
CA ARG A 15 24.04 36.28 -6.51
C ARG A 15 23.67 36.03 -7.96
N ASP A 16 23.50 37.16 -8.63
CA ASP A 16 23.15 37.34 -10.02
C ASP A 16 24.11 36.66 -10.99
N GLY A 17 23.57 36.35 -12.17
CA GLY A 17 24.25 35.62 -13.22
C GLY A 17 25.48 36.31 -13.80
N LYS A 18 26.35 35.47 -14.35
CA LYS A 18 27.13 35.70 -15.58
C LYS A 18 27.76 34.38 -16.00
N SER A 19 27.28 33.82 -17.10
CA SER A 19 27.89 32.70 -17.81
C SER A 19 29.31 33.05 -18.25
N GLN A 20 30.24 32.12 -18.09
CA GLN A 20 31.40 32.03 -18.96
C GLN A 20 31.50 30.63 -19.56
N VAL A 21 31.47 30.63 -20.90
CA VAL A 21 31.52 29.49 -21.80
C VAL A 21 32.99 29.14 -22.01
N VAL A 22 33.40 27.93 -21.63
CA VAL A 22 34.68 27.36 -22.06
C VAL A 22 34.40 26.56 -23.33
N LYS A 23 35.05 26.98 -24.42
CA LYS A 23 35.05 26.31 -25.72
C LYS A 23 36.23 25.34 -25.82
N ASP A 24 36.05 24.38 -26.73
CA ASP A 24 37.06 23.61 -27.47
C ASP A 24 37.39 22.20 -26.97
N PHE A 25 36.69 21.21 -27.54
CA PHE A 25 37.19 19.86 -27.82
C PHE A 25 36.62 19.34 -29.17
N PRO A 26 37.33 18.44 -29.89
CA PRO A 26 37.43 18.46 -31.34
C PRO A 26 36.32 17.69 -32.10
N LYS A 27 36.13 18.11 -33.36
CA LYS A 27 35.24 17.50 -34.36
C LYS A 27 35.81 16.18 -34.88
N GLY A 28 35.03 15.11 -34.83
CA GLY A 28 35.33 13.88 -35.57
C GLY A 28 34.30 12.77 -35.32
N TYR A 29 33.64 12.36 -36.39
CA TYR A 29 32.69 11.23 -36.53
C TYR A 29 31.26 11.45 -36.02
N ALA A 30 30.41 11.89 -36.95
CA ALA A 30 28.98 11.68 -36.88
C ALA A 30 28.66 10.20 -37.12
N THR A 31 28.08 9.52 -36.14
CA THR A 31 27.33 8.28 -36.35
C THR A 31 25.87 8.59 -36.10
N SER A 32 25.17 8.85 -37.19
CA SER A 32 23.78 9.26 -37.28
C SER A 32 22.83 8.06 -37.15
N GLN A 33 22.62 7.48 -35.96
CA GLN A 33 21.57 6.43 -35.78
C GLN A 33 20.87 6.39 -34.40
N GLN A 34 20.91 7.44 -33.56
CA GLN A 34 20.25 7.40 -32.24
C GLN A 34 18.98 8.27 -32.06
N THR A 35 18.51 8.98 -33.09
CA THR A 35 17.39 9.95 -32.93
C THR A 35 16.05 9.54 -33.54
N LYS A 36 15.86 8.25 -33.90
CA LYS A 36 14.59 7.79 -34.50
C LYS A 36 13.70 6.96 -33.58
N THR A 37 14.23 6.38 -32.51
CA THR A 37 13.44 5.50 -31.62
C THR A 37 12.75 6.27 -30.48
N GLU A 38 13.33 7.37 -30.00
CA GLU A 38 12.75 8.17 -28.90
C GLU A 38 11.53 9.00 -29.34
N LYS A 39 11.44 9.37 -30.62
CA LYS A 39 10.33 10.20 -31.12
C LYS A 39 9.03 9.42 -31.35
N ILE A 40 9.11 8.11 -31.57
CA ILE A 40 7.94 7.28 -31.88
C ILE A 40 7.13 6.93 -30.62
N GLN A 41 7.75 6.97 -29.43
CA GLN A 41 7.06 6.64 -28.17
C GLN A 41 6.19 7.78 -27.61
N ASN A 42 6.38 9.02 -28.08
CA ASN A 42 5.63 10.18 -27.58
C ASN A 42 4.30 10.44 -28.31
N GLU A 43 3.98 9.70 -29.36
CA GLU A 43 2.74 9.86 -30.15
C GLU A 43 1.72 8.74 -29.93
N LEU A 44 2.05 7.71 -29.15
CA LEU A 44 1.05 6.74 -28.74
C LEU A 44 0.09 7.42 -27.77
N PRO A 45 -1.22 7.49 -28.06
CA PRO A 45 -2.18 8.03 -27.12
C PRO A 45 -2.04 7.25 -25.82
N LYS A 46 -1.79 7.97 -24.72
CA LYS A 46 -1.75 7.37 -23.40
C LYS A 46 -3.08 6.62 -23.24
N PRO A 47 -3.07 5.31 -22.93
CA PRO A 47 -4.31 4.58 -22.78
C PRO A 47 -5.17 5.29 -21.73
N GLU A 48 -6.35 5.72 -22.13
CA GLU A 48 -7.34 6.32 -21.23
C GLU A 48 -7.85 5.20 -20.33
N VAL A 49 -7.27 5.12 -19.13
CA VAL A 49 -7.73 4.18 -18.12
C VAL A 49 -8.94 4.80 -17.43
N ASN A 50 -10.12 4.25 -17.68
CA ASN A 50 -11.34 4.56 -16.92
C ASN A 50 -11.26 3.91 -15.54
N ALA A 51 -10.38 4.43 -14.68
CA ALA A 51 -10.29 4.03 -13.29
C ALA A 51 -11.30 4.85 -12.45
N PRO A 52 -12.01 4.22 -11.50
CA PRO A 52 -12.81 4.96 -10.55
C PRO A 52 -11.93 5.88 -9.69
N SER A 53 -12.50 6.98 -9.23
CA SER A 53 -11.81 7.94 -8.37
C SER A 53 -11.72 7.38 -6.94
N LEU A 54 -10.51 7.28 -6.39
CA LEU A 54 -10.29 6.75 -5.03
C LEU A 54 -11.14 7.46 -3.95
N PRO A 55 -11.18 8.81 -3.87
CA PRO A 55 -12.08 9.49 -2.93
C PRO A 55 -13.54 9.05 -3.06
N SER A 56 -14.03 8.89 -4.30
CA SER A 56 -15.42 8.49 -4.52
C SER A 56 -15.71 7.07 -4.07
N GLU A 57 -14.75 6.15 -4.18
CA GLU A 57 -14.91 4.77 -3.69
C GLU A 57 -14.87 4.70 -2.16
N VAL A 58 -13.99 5.48 -1.53
CA VAL A 58 -13.93 5.59 -0.06
C VAL A 58 -15.25 6.15 0.50
N GLU A 59 -15.77 7.22 -0.10
CA GLU A 59 -17.06 7.80 0.35
C GLU A 59 -18.24 6.83 0.18
N LYS A 60 -18.25 6.02 -0.88
CA LYS A 60 -19.28 4.99 -1.07
C LYS A 60 -19.20 3.94 0.03
N ASP A 61 -18.01 3.42 0.28
CA ASP A 61 -17.79 2.39 1.32
C ASP A 61 -18.21 2.90 2.71
N GLN A 62 -17.80 4.12 3.07
CA GLN A 62 -18.17 4.76 4.34
C GLN A 62 -19.67 4.99 4.52
N LYS A 63 -20.41 5.24 3.43
CA LYS A 63 -21.88 5.39 3.47
C LYS A 63 -22.61 4.07 3.65
N ILE A 64 -22.00 2.97 3.20
CA ILE A 64 -22.59 1.63 3.25
C ILE A 64 -22.36 1.00 4.62
N PHE A 65 -21.13 1.11 5.14
CA PHE A 65 -20.71 0.37 6.32
C PHE A 65 -20.69 1.24 7.58
N PHE A 66 -21.77 1.13 8.37
CA PHE A 66 -21.79 1.59 9.77
C PHE A 66 -21.43 0.45 10.75
N SER A 67 -21.85 -0.78 10.43
CA SER A 67 -21.55 -1.99 11.19
C SER A 67 -21.23 -3.13 10.24
N PHE A 68 -20.43 -4.09 10.69
CA PHE A 68 -19.99 -5.23 9.91
C PHE A 68 -20.04 -6.53 10.72
N ASP A 69 -20.68 -7.55 10.17
CA ASP A 69 -20.69 -8.90 10.71
C ASP A 69 -19.64 -9.75 9.98
N THR A 70 -18.73 -10.37 10.74
CA THR A 70 -17.59 -11.12 10.18
C THR A 70 -17.97 -12.42 9.47
N SER A 71 -19.25 -12.79 9.40
CA SER A 71 -19.75 -13.84 8.50
C SER A 71 -19.81 -13.42 7.04
N SER A 72 -19.76 -12.10 6.76
CA SER A 72 -19.77 -11.53 5.41
C SER A 72 -18.36 -11.23 4.90
N TYR A 73 -18.19 -11.19 3.58
CA TYR A 73 -16.94 -10.77 2.94
C TYR A 73 -17.21 -10.10 1.58
N PRO A 74 -16.34 -9.19 1.11
CA PRO A 74 -15.13 -8.68 1.78
C PRO A 74 -15.45 -7.71 2.94
N PRO A 75 -14.49 -7.46 3.86
CA PRO A 75 -14.66 -6.44 4.90
C PRO A 75 -14.64 -5.02 4.32
N PRO A 76 -15.17 -4.02 5.06
CA PRO A 76 -15.10 -2.62 4.66
C PRO A 76 -13.65 -2.15 4.48
N LEU A 77 -13.44 -1.07 3.73
CA LEU A 77 -12.11 -0.51 3.53
C LEU A 77 -11.46 -0.10 4.86
N SER A 78 -10.13 -0.12 4.92
CA SER A 78 -9.38 0.29 6.12
C SER A 78 -9.57 1.77 6.48
N THR A 79 -10.07 2.56 5.54
CA THR A 79 -10.43 3.98 5.68
C THR A 79 -11.84 4.20 6.24
N THR A 80 -12.59 3.12 6.45
CA THR A 80 -13.97 3.18 6.95
C THR A 80 -13.96 2.78 8.42
N ASP A 81 -14.55 3.63 9.26
CA ASP A 81 -14.79 3.29 10.67
C ASP A 81 -16.15 2.60 10.79
N PHE A 82 -16.16 1.43 11.44
CA PHE A 82 -17.36 0.59 11.58
C PHE A 82 -17.30 -0.20 12.89
N PHE A 83 -18.46 -0.59 13.41
CA PHE A 83 -18.55 -1.52 14.52
C PHE A 83 -18.50 -2.97 14.03
N VAL A 84 -17.77 -3.83 14.74
CA VAL A 84 -17.59 -5.24 14.35
C VAL A 84 -18.39 -6.15 15.27
N THR A 85 -19.15 -7.06 14.66
CA THR A 85 -19.74 -8.21 15.33
C THR A 85 -19.02 -9.46 14.85
N GLU A 86 -18.22 -10.07 15.73
CA GLU A 86 -17.52 -11.32 15.43
C GLU A 86 -18.48 -12.52 15.53
N THR A 87 -18.92 -13.05 14.38
CA THR A 87 -19.84 -14.20 14.32
C THR A 87 -19.15 -15.48 13.85
N LYS A 88 -18.32 -15.41 12.81
CA LYS A 88 -17.62 -16.59 12.24
C LYS A 88 -16.13 -16.38 12.07
N ASN A 89 -15.71 -15.17 11.74
CA ASN A 89 -14.31 -14.82 11.48
C ASN A 89 -13.86 -13.73 12.45
N THR A 90 -12.54 -13.50 12.49
CA THR A 90 -11.94 -12.45 13.31
C THR A 90 -12.21 -11.05 12.74
N ASP A 91 -12.13 -10.05 13.61
CA ASP A 91 -12.21 -8.64 13.28
C ASP A 91 -11.18 -8.26 12.19
N PRO A 92 -11.60 -7.59 11.09
CA PRO A 92 -10.70 -7.12 10.04
C PRO A 92 -9.70 -6.03 10.49
N ASN A 93 -9.80 -5.51 11.70
CA ASN A 93 -8.75 -4.70 12.33
C ASN A 93 -7.57 -5.56 12.82
N LEU A 94 -7.79 -6.84 13.10
CA LEU A 94 -6.75 -7.79 13.51
C LEU A 94 -6.11 -8.47 12.30
N LEU A 95 -6.88 -8.90 11.30
CA LEU A 95 -6.37 -9.63 10.13
C LEU A 95 -7.05 -9.19 8.83
N ARG A 96 -6.26 -8.87 7.81
CA ARG A 96 -6.72 -8.64 6.43
C ARG A 96 -5.94 -9.46 5.43
N SER A 97 -6.53 -9.71 4.28
CA SER A 97 -5.91 -10.49 3.20
C SER A 97 -6.01 -9.76 1.86
N SER A 98 -5.07 -10.03 0.94
CA SER A 98 -5.20 -9.59 -0.46
C SER A 98 -6.35 -10.29 -1.19
N PHE A 99 -6.70 -11.51 -0.76
CA PHE A 99 -7.83 -12.29 -1.23
C PHE A 99 -8.66 -12.80 -0.06
N TYR A 100 -9.98 -12.69 -0.16
CA TYR A 100 -10.92 -13.35 0.75
C TYR A 100 -11.55 -14.62 0.15
N VAL A 101 -11.27 -14.89 -1.13
CA VAL A 101 -11.67 -16.11 -1.84
C VAL A 101 -10.45 -16.61 -2.59
N ILE A 102 -9.96 -17.79 -2.20
CA ILE A 102 -8.81 -18.43 -2.84
C ILE A 102 -9.34 -19.38 -3.93
N PRO A 103 -8.87 -19.28 -5.18
CA PRO A 103 -9.21 -20.25 -6.22
C PRO A 103 -8.83 -21.66 -5.78
N ALA A 104 -9.76 -22.60 -5.91
CA ALA A 104 -9.52 -24.00 -5.54
C ALA A 104 -8.48 -24.68 -6.43
N GLU A 105 -8.36 -24.22 -7.67
CA GLU A 105 -7.51 -24.82 -8.69
C GLU A 105 -6.16 -24.08 -8.77
N PRO A 106 -5.02 -24.76 -8.54
CA PRO A 106 -3.69 -24.14 -8.57
C PRO A 106 -3.34 -23.47 -9.88
N SER A 107 -3.79 -24.03 -11.02
CA SER A 107 -3.53 -23.44 -12.34
C SER A 107 -4.24 -22.09 -12.53
N ILE A 108 -5.44 -21.94 -11.96
CA ILE A 108 -6.16 -20.66 -11.92
C ILE A 108 -5.43 -19.68 -10.99
N PHE A 109 -4.98 -20.14 -9.82
CA PHE A 109 -4.25 -19.27 -8.91
C PHE A 109 -2.95 -18.74 -9.53
N GLN A 110 -2.20 -19.60 -10.24
CA GLN A 110 -0.99 -19.20 -10.96
C GLN A 110 -1.26 -18.21 -12.09
N SER A 111 -2.36 -18.38 -12.84
CA SER A 111 -2.69 -17.50 -13.96
C SER A 111 -3.15 -16.10 -13.55
N ILE A 112 -3.76 -15.96 -12.37
CA ILE A 112 -4.15 -14.66 -11.80
C ILE A 112 -2.91 -13.79 -11.53
N ASN A 113 -1.75 -14.40 -11.23
CA ASN A 113 -0.48 -13.72 -11.03
C ASN A 113 -0.54 -12.58 -9.99
N LEU A 114 -1.33 -12.78 -8.94
CA LEU A 114 -1.44 -11.86 -7.81
C LEU A 114 -0.99 -12.59 -6.53
N PRO A 115 -0.23 -11.92 -5.65
CA PRO A 115 0.28 -12.55 -4.44
C PRO A 115 -0.83 -12.73 -3.40
N LEU A 116 -0.94 -13.94 -2.85
CA LEU A 116 -1.72 -14.19 -1.64
C LEU A 116 -0.92 -13.72 -0.43
N THR A 117 -1.40 -12.68 0.24
CA THR A 117 -0.75 -12.06 1.39
C THR A 117 -1.76 -11.79 2.48
N THR A 118 -1.30 -11.82 3.72
CA THR A 118 -2.08 -11.46 4.90
C THR A 118 -1.34 -10.40 5.71
N VAL A 119 -2.10 -9.50 6.32
CA VAL A 119 -1.62 -8.45 7.21
C VAL A 119 -2.26 -8.71 8.57
N LEU A 120 -1.43 -9.01 9.56
CA LEU A 120 -1.84 -9.34 10.92
C LEU A 120 -1.37 -8.24 11.87
N GLN A 121 -2.29 -7.70 12.68
CA GLN A 121 -2.04 -6.72 13.72
C GLN A 121 -2.67 -7.19 15.04
N PRO A 122 -2.02 -8.10 15.79
CA PRO A 122 -2.64 -8.75 16.95
C PRO A 122 -3.02 -7.79 18.08
N PHE A 123 -2.30 -6.67 18.19
CA PHE A 123 -2.47 -5.68 19.26
C PHE A 123 -3.09 -4.39 18.73
N ASN A 124 -4.05 -4.50 17.81
CA ASN A 124 -4.76 -3.34 17.30
C ASN A 124 -5.75 -2.81 18.35
N SER A 125 -5.59 -1.56 18.76
CA SER A 125 -6.47 -0.91 19.73
C SER A 125 -7.90 -0.65 19.24
N LYS A 126 -8.15 -0.76 17.92
CA LYS A 126 -9.50 -0.69 17.35
C LYS A 126 -10.29 -1.98 17.52
N ALA A 127 -9.62 -3.10 17.73
CA ALA A 127 -10.26 -4.40 17.85
C ALA A 127 -10.65 -4.67 19.31
N LEU A 128 -11.79 -5.34 19.50
CA LEU A 128 -12.19 -5.85 20.80
C LEU A 128 -11.54 -7.23 20.99
N ILE A 129 -10.81 -7.41 22.08
CA ILE A 129 -10.22 -8.71 22.43
C ILE A 129 -11.22 -9.43 23.33
N ASN A 130 -11.72 -10.56 22.86
CA ASN A 130 -12.50 -11.48 23.67
C ASN A 130 -11.55 -12.37 24.46
N GLU A 131 -11.58 -12.27 25.79
CA GLU A 131 -10.87 -13.21 26.65
C GLU A 131 -11.59 -14.56 26.65
N ILE A 132 -10.91 -15.61 26.19
CA ILE A 132 -11.42 -16.97 26.26
C ILE A 132 -11.07 -17.52 27.64
N GLU A 133 -12.05 -17.66 28.53
CA GLU A 133 -11.89 -18.16 29.91
C GLU A 133 -11.51 -19.67 30.01
N ASN A 134 -11.10 -20.31 28.91
CA ASN A 134 -10.79 -21.73 28.91
C ASN A 134 -9.46 -22.01 29.61
N ILE A 135 -9.56 -22.59 30.81
CA ILE A 135 -8.46 -23.00 31.72
C ILE A 135 -7.47 -23.98 31.04
N LYS A 136 -7.84 -24.62 29.92
CA LYS A 136 -6.94 -25.47 29.13
C LYS A 136 -7.17 -25.25 27.64
N SER A 137 -6.17 -24.71 26.97
CA SER A 137 -6.14 -24.61 25.51
C SER A 137 -6.09 -26.01 24.89
N VAL A 138 -7.15 -26.43 24.22
CA VAL A 138 -7.17 -27.67 23.46
C VAL A 138 -6.51 -27.41 22.10
N ARG A 139 -5.65 -28.33 21.67
CA ARG A 139 -4.98 -28.27 20.37
C ARG A 139 -5.20 -29.55 19.60
N CYS A 140 -5.28 -29.44 18.28
CA CYS A 140 -5.17 -30.59 17.39
C CYS A 140 -3.78 -31.24 17.55
N MET A 141 -3.72 -32.57 17.59
CA MET A 141 -2.46 -33.30 17.78
C MET A 141 -1.55 -33.28 16.54
N GLU A 142 -2.12 -33.08 15.35
CA GLU A 142 -1.36 -33.08 14.09
C GLU A 142 -0.91 -31.68 13.71
N CYS A 143 -1.84 -30.72 13.59
CA CYS A 143 -1.52 -29.36 13.11
C CYS A 143 -1.26 -28.34 14.23
N LEU A 144 -1.44 -28.72 15.51
CA LEU A 144 -1.26 -27.86 16.69
C LEU A 144 -2.16 -26.61 16.73
N ALA A 145 -3.16 -26.52 15.85
CA ALA A 145 -4.15 -25.44 15.86
C ALA A 145 -4.98 -25.49 17.15
N TYR A 146 -5.32 -24.31 17.68
CA TYR A 146 -6.19 -24.15 18.84
C TYR A 146 -7.67 -24.33 18.46
N VAL A 147 -8.46 -24.81 19.43
CA VAL A 147 -9.93 -24.90 19.35
C VAL A 147 -10.56 -23.62 19.88
#